data_AF-A0A537DUD2-F1
#
_entry.id   AF-A0A537DUD2-F1
#
_cell.length_a   1.000
_cell.length_b   1.000
_cell.length_c   1.000
_cell.angle_alpha   90.00
_cell.angle_beta   90.00
_cell.angle_gamma   90.00
#
_symmetry.space_group_name_H-M   'P 1'
#
loop_
_entity.id
_entity.type
_entity.pdbx_description
1 polymer ?
#
loop_
_entity_poly.entity_id
_entity_poly.type
_entity_poly.pdbx_seq_one_letter_code
_entity_poly.pdbx_strand_id
1 'polypeptide(L)'
;MAELKVYLSGELDKRFRMLAMGVFGYGRGSLSEAAVEALTKWCEEHEAHMPDPEPKQETSRSNSDPVARAEERPGVVSPGKGESRSSTLSIS
;
A
#
# COMPACT_ATOMS: atom_id res chain seq x y z
N MET A 1 8.68 -2.87 -18.64
CA MET A 1 7.32 -2.32 -18.49
C MET A 1 6.77 -2.77 -17.15
N ALA A 2 5.90 -1.98 -16.53
CA ALA A 2 5.10 -2.42 -15.39
C ALA A 2 3.83 -3.13 -15.85
N GLU A 3 3.20 -3.92 -14.98
CA GLU A 3 1.91 -4.57 -15.23
C GLU A 3 0.82 -3.91 -14.36
N LEU A 4 -0.34 -3.61 -14.95
CA LEU A 4 -1.52 -3.12 -14.25
C LEU A 4 -2.70 -4.04 -14.57
N LYS A 5 -3.26 -4.68 -13.54
CA LYS A 5 -4.45 -5.52 -13.67
C LYS A 5 -5.71 -4.71 -13.37
N VAL A 6 -6.55 -4.50 -14.38
CA VAL A 6 -7.81 -3.75 -14.27
C VAL A 6 -8.99 -4.70 -14.43
N TYR A 7 -10.04 -4.51 -13.62
CA TYR A 7 -11.32 -5.19 -13.78
C TYR A 7 -12.30 -4.27 -14.51
N LEU A 8 -12.86 -4.74 -15.61
CA LEU A 8 -13.82 -4.00 -16.44
C LEU A 8 -15.19 -4.68 -16.42
N SER A 9 -16.25 -3.92 -16.68
CA SER A 9 -17.54 -4.53 -17.01
C SER A 9 -17.45 -5.22 -18.38
N GLY A 10 -18.20 -6.31 -18.57
CA GLY A 10 -18.13 -7.10 -19.82
C GLY A 10 -18.48 -6.30 -21.08
N GLU A 11 -19.39 -5.32 -20.96
CA GLU A 11 -19.73 -4.40 -22.07
C GLU A 11 -18.56 -3.46 -22.41
N LEU A 12 -17.85 -2.94 -21.41
CA LEU A 12 -16.70 -2.07 -21.63
C LEU A 12 -15.52 -2.84 -22.24
N ASP A 13 -15.22 -4.04 -21.74
CA ASP A 13 -14.21 -4.93 -22.33
C ASP A 13 -14.52 -5.25 -23.80
N LYS A 14 -15.76 -5.64 -24.11
CA LYS A 14 -16.20 -5.93 -25.47
C LYS A 14 -16.03 -4.72 -26.40
N ARG A 15 -16.50 -3.54 -25.98
CA ARG A 15 -16.37 -2.29 -26.75
C ARG A 15 -14.91 -1.90 -26.96
N PHE A 16 -14.10 -1.97 -25.91
CA PHE A 16 -12.67 -1.66 -25.98
C PHE A 16 -11.94 -2.59 -26.95
N ARG A 17 -12.16 -3.91 -26.86
CA ARG A 17 -11.55 -4.89 -27.79
C ARG A 17 -11.92 -4.62 -29.24
N MET A 18 -13.20 -4.42 -29.54
CA MET A 18 -13.65 -4.14 -30.92
C MET A 18 -13.01 -2.88 -31.49
N LEU A 19 -12.90 -1.80 -30.70
CA LEU A 19 -12.29 -0.54 -31.14
C LEU A 19 -10.77 -0.69 -31.30
N ALA A 20 -10.08 -1.23 -30.31
CA ALA A 20 -8.64 -1.47 -30.34
C ALA A 20 -8.23 -2.36 -31.53
N MET A 21 -8.98 -3.43 -31.79
CA MET A 21 -8.72 -4.33 -32.92
C MET A 21 -9.11 -3.70 -34.27
N GLY A 22 -10.05 -2.75 -34.29
CA GLY A 22 -10.39 -1.97 -35.48
C GLY A 22 -9.35 -0.91 -35.85
N VAL A 23 -8.69 -0.30 -34.86
CA VAL A 23 -7.65 0.75 -35.06
C VAL A 23 -6.26 0.15 -35.28
N PHE A 24 -5.81 -0.74 -34.38
CA PHE A 24 -4.46 -1.32 -34.37
C PHE A 24 -4.39 -2.72 -35.00
N GLY A 25 -5.53 -3.25 -35.46
CA GLY A 25 -5.62 -4.56 -36.08
C GLY A 25 -5.69 -5.74 -35.10
N TYR A 26 -5.75 -6.94 -35.68
CA TYR A 26 -6.04 -8.20 -34.99
C TYR A 26 -4.76 -8.92 -34.49
N GLY A 27 -3.64 -8.19 -34.39
CA GLY A 27 -2.34 -8.71 -33.98
C GLY A 27 -2.16 -8.89 -32.48
N ARG A 28 -1.05 -9.53 -32.07
CA ARG A 28 -0.60 -9.49 -30.68
C ARG A 28 -0.16 -8.07 -30.34
N GLY A 29 -0.75 -7.48 -29.30
CA GLY A 29 -0.36 -6.17 -28.78
C GLY A 29 -1.40 -5.06 -28.96
N SER A 30 -2.36 -5.19 -29.89
CA SER A 30 -3.32 -4.11 -30.19
C SER A 30 -4.14 -3.63 -28.98
N LEU A 31 -4.50 -4.54 -28.07
CA LEU A 31 -5.17 -4.20 -26.81
C LEU A 31 -4.25 -3.46 -25.83
N SER A 32 -2.97 -3.81 -25.79
CA SER A 32 -1.98 -3.16 -24.93
C SER A 32 -1.62 -1.78 -25.44
N GLU A 33 -1.49 -1.61 -26.76
CA GLU A 33 -1.17 -0.34 -27.42
C GLU A 33 -2.33 0.66 -27.28
N ALA A 34 -3.57 0.22 -27.56
CA ALA A 34 -4.77 1.01 -27.29
C ALA A 34 -4.94 1.36 -25.81
N ALA A 35 -4.49 0.49 -24.88
CA ALA A 35 -4.55 0.77 -23.45
C ALA A 35 -3.51 1.80 -23.03
N VAL A 36 -2.30 1.77 -23.62
CA VAL A 36 -1.27 2.79 -23.40
C VAL A 36 -1.76 4.15 -23.87
N GLU A 37 -2.27 4.28 -25.10
CA GLU A 37 -2.82 5.56 -25.58
C GLU A 37 -3.96 6.09 -24.69
N ALA A 38 -4.91 5.22 -24.32
CA ALA A 38 -6.05 5.62 -23.49
C ALA A 38 -5.62 6.08 -22.09
N LEU A 39 -4.64 5.40 -21.47
CA LEU A 39 -4.13 5.74 -20.14
C LEU A 39 -3.25 6.99 -20.19
N THR A 40 -2.38 7.14 -21.20
CA THR A 40 -1.58 8.36 -21.40
C THR A 40 -2.48 9.58 -21.54
N LYS A 41 -3.48 9.52 -22.43
CA LYS A 41 -4.42 10.62 -22.62
C LYS A 41 -5.23 10.94 -21.36
N TRP A 42 -5.66 9.91 -20.62
CA TRP A 42 -6.35 10.10 -19.34
C TRP A 42 -5.47 10.86 -18.33
N CYS A 43 -4.19 10.50 -18.21
CA CYS A 43 -3.25 11.22 -17.35
C CYS A 43 -3.06 12.67 -17.82
N GLU A 44 -2.78 12.91 -19.11
CA GLU A 44 -2.61 14.26 -19.68
C GLU A 44 -3.82 15.17 -19.40
N GLU A 45 -5.05 14.65 -19.54
CA GLU A 45 -6.29 15.38 -19.27
C GLU A 45 -6.47 15.75 -17.78
N HIS A 46 -5.94 14.96 -16.85
CA HIS A 46 -6.17 15.13 -15.41
C HIS A 46 -4.98 15.77 -14.66
N GLU A 47 -3.75 15.58 -15.13
CA GLU A 47 -2.56 16.27 -14.62
C GLU A 47 -2.66 17.79 -14.85
N ALA A 48 -3.22 18.21 -15.98
CA ALA A 48 -3.54 19.62 -16.25
C ALA A 48 -4.59 20.25 -15.30
N HIS A 49 -5.27 19.43 -14.50
CA HIS A 49 -6.34 19.84 -13.59
C HIS A 49 -6.08 19.49 -12.12
N MET A 50 -4.93 18.87 -11.81
CA MET A 50 -4.53 18.56 -10.45
C MET A 50 -3.56 19.63 -9.94
N PRO A 51 -3.99 20.57 -9.08
CA PRO A 51 -3.06 21.47 -8.41
C PRO A 51 -2.10 20.66 -7.53
N ASP A 52 -0.84 21.10 -7.50
CA ASP A 52 0.28 20.45 -6.79
C ASP A 52 -0.12 20.04 -5.36
N PRO A 53 -0.12 18.74 -5.02
CA PRO A 53 -0.38 18.30 -3.65
C PRO A 53 0.81 18.70 -2.78
N GLU A 54 0.65 19.78 -2.01
CA GLU A 54 1.64 20.32 -1.08
C GLU A 54 2.45 19.21 -0.39
N PRO A 55 3.80 19.31 -0.36
CA PRO A 55 4.64 18.26 0.20
C PRO A 55 4.39 18.14 1.70
N LYS A 56 3.58 17.15 2.09
CA LYS A 56 3.36 16.77 3.49
C LYS A 56 4.66 16.20 4.05
N GLN A 57 5.46 17.11 4.61
CA GLN A 57 6.74 16.81 5.22
C GLN A 57 6.60 15.72 6.30
N GLU A 58 7.59 14.84 6.37
CA GLU A 58 7.76 13.91 7.48
C GLU A 58 8.03 14.68 8.79
N THR A 59 6.98 15.14 9.47
CA THR A 59 7.11 15.63 10.84
C THR A 59 7.32 14.46 11.80
N SER A 60 8.60 14.10 11.90
CA SER A 60 9.31 13.77 13.13
C SER A 60 8.74 12.66 14.02
N ARG A 61 9.54 11.60 14.15
CA ARG A 61 9.49 10.64 15.26
C ARG A 61 9.57 11.40 16.60
N SER A 62 8.43 11.58 17.27
CA SER A 62 8.39 12.14 18.62
C SER A 62 8.80 11.08 19.62
N ASN A 63 10.10 10.96 19.89
CA ASN A 63 10.58 10.30 21.10
C ASN A 63 10.15 11.16 22.30
N SER A 64 9.03 10.79 22.93
CA SER A 64 8.57 11.37 24.18
C SER A 64 8.66 10.30 25.26
N ASP A 65 9.82 10.26 25.90
CA ASP A 65 10.16 9.41 27.05
C ASP A 65 9.84 10.19 28.33
N PRO A 66 8.77 9.87 29.08
CA PRO A 66 8.41 10.60 30.29
C PRO A 66 9.16 10.05 31.51
N VAL A 67 10.40 10.51 31.69
CA VAL A 67 11.08 10.41 32.99
C VAL A 67 10.36 11.30 34.00
N ALA A 68 9.41 10.71 34.75
CA ALA A 68 8.72 11.34 35.87
C ALA A 68 9.29 10.83 37.20
N ARG A 69 10.30 11.54 37.69
CA ARG A 69 10.94 11.39 39.01
C ARG A 69 10.02 11.93 40.11
N ALA A 70 10.03 11.24 41.27
CA ALA A 70 9.70 11.67 42.65
C ALA A 70 8.63 10.83 43.38
N GLU A 71 8.80 10.36 44.63
CA GLU A 71 9.97 9.74 45.31
C GLU A 71 9.37 8.70 46.34
N GLU A 72 10.10 8.40 47.43
CA GLU A 72 9.82 7.79 48.75
C GLU A 72 8.35 7.64 49.30
N ARG A 73 7.97 6.60 50.09
CA ARG A 73 8.66 5.95 51.24
C ARG A 73 8.25 4.46 51.51
N PRO A 74 8.90 3.72 52.43
CA PRO A 74 9.11 2.26 52.30
C PRO A 74 8.27 1.36 53.23
N GLY A 75 8.22 0.05 52.92
CA GLY A 75 7.60 -0.98 53.77
C GLY A 75 8.04 -2.43 53.49
N VAL A 76 9.00 -2.92 54.29
CA VAL A 76 9.23 -4.31 54.77
C VAL A 76 9.27 -5.53 53.80
N VAL A 77 10.41 -6.23 53.90
CA VAL A 77 10.85 -7.53 53.36
C VAL A 77 9.86 -8.73 53.39
N SER A 78 9.86 -9.56 52.33
CA SER A 78 10.09 -11.03 52.39
C SER A 78 10.21 -11.71 51.00
N PRO A 79 11.09 -12.73 50.81
CA PRO A 79 11.30 -13.39 49.53
C PRO A 79 10.40 -14.64 49.32
N GLY A 80 9.84 -14.79 48.12
CA GLY A 80 8.90 -15.87 47.75
C GLY A 80 9.34 -16.66 46.50
N LYS A 81 10.00 -17.78 46.75
CA LYS A 81 10.44 -18.84 45.79
C LYS A 81 9.33 -19.26 44.80
N GLY A 82 9.65 -19.33 43.49
CA GLY A 82 8.67 -19.65 42.44
C GLY A 82 9.30 -20.09 41.11
N GLU A 83 10.09 -21.16 41.12
CA GLU A 83 10.71 -21.73 39.93
C GLU A 83 9.72 -22.60 39.13
N SER A 84 9.53 -22.31 37.84
CA SER A 84 9.32 -23.35 36.81
C SER A 84 9.44 -22.78 35.40
N ARG A 85 10.48 -23.23 34.70
CA ARG A 85 10.53 -23.23 33.23
C ARG A 85 9.52 -24.27 32.73
N SER A 86 8.83 -23.99 31.62
CA SER A 86 8.43 -25.07 30.71
C SER A 86 8.30 -24.54 29.29
N SER A 87 9.35 -24.76 28.50
CA SER A 87 9.30 -24.64 27.05
C SER A 87 9.12 -26.04 26.48
N THR A 88 8.12 -26.25 25.63
CA THR A 88 8.07 -27.45 24.79
C THR A 88 7.64 -27.07 23.37
N LEU A 89 8.56 -27.25 22.43
CA LEU A 89 8.32 -27.22 20.98
C LEU A 89 8.17 -28.67 20.46
N SER A 90 7.81 -28.77 19.18
CA SER A 90 7.73 -29.98 18.34
C SER A 90 6.38 -30.72 18.42
N ILE A 91 5.62 -30.86 17.34
CA ILE A 91 5.91 -31.59 16.07
C ILE A 91 5.93 -33.11 16.29
N SER A 92 4.89 -33.76 15.76
CA SER A 92 4.86 -35.05 15.08
C SER A 92 3.62 -35.08 14.20
#